data_AF-G0MHF7-F1
#
_entry.id   AF-G0MHF7-F1
#
_cell.length_a   1.000
_cell.length_b   1.000
_cell.length_c   1.000
_cell.angle_alpha   90.00
_cell.angle_beta   90.00
_cell.angle_gamma   90.00
#
_symmetry.space_group_name_H-M   'P 1'
#
loop_
_entity.id
_entity.type
_entity.pdbx_description
1 polymer ?
#
loop_
_entity_poly.entity_id
_entity_poly.type
_entity_poly.pdbx_seq_one_letter_code
_entity_poly.pdbx_strand_id
1 'polypeptide(L)'
;MEAASIALLQLLEAAQRFESKADMSKPEECVNAIGLRKGGMTISLWIEKNSSDVCIKSNNTDLNFCWRYLKQNNPDPKCKKWFPCGAKKYRIVGCKPESISLRTKKGKAHFPLLIHLHEIQSAYEAEIDTIVIDENVLDTRSSADFVLQQLAGVKCKNLTIRGTSTVTDPFKNDVVEKLLEKITVQECLYVQIPITLESEVEGLNKIPHVRMDVRYQYSDIASNSGFNSMFLLETANSVFINHLLMFLAIGTACNITTLRITIKKFVYRNTDQLLRRLTHFNKRGNQDFHDLFMRQQLLLMANDGLDIRRSDGVLITVFVNGELNAEGKTFTIYHAYPWDGELSERMPAVLEAQEENYKKYERLITEENNLEEKQRKRSERLDKRVDEELSRRDMMGPRDTLELKRNLNLEAIEKAKIEVKKQNLERKLENGRFLSSVMCGAAKRKEFGFLSGWPKQQ
;
A
#
# COMPACT_ATOMS: atom_id res chain seq x y z
N MET A 1 -24.56 36.62 -40.61
CA MET A 1 -24.62 37.15 -39.22
C MET A 1 -26.02 37.12 -38.61
N GLU A 2 -27.11 36.91 -39.38
CA GLU A 2 -28.48 36.84 -38.83
C GLU A 2 -28.84 35.52 -38.12
N ALA A 3 -28.14 34.41 -38.38
CA ALA A 3 -28.38 33.14 -37.70
C ALA A 3 -27.94 33.11 -36.22
N ALA A 4 -26.95 33.95 -35.84
CA ALA A 4 -26.48 34.02 -34.45
C ALA A 4 -27.40 34.86 -33.54
N SER A 5 -28.18 35.78 -34.12
CA SER A 5 -29.09 36.66 -33.36
C SER A 5 -30.41 35.97 -33.02
N ILE A 6 -30.92 35.10 -33.91
CA ILE A 6 -32.15 34.32 -33.66
C ILE A 6 -31.94 33.26 -32.57
N ALA A 7 -30.77 32.62 -32.53
CA ALA A 7 -30.43 31.63 -31.50
C ALA A 7 -30.31 32.25 -30.10
N LEU A 8 -29.80 33.49 -30.00
CA LEU A 8 -29.68 34.20 -28.72
C LEU A 8 -31.05 34.66 -28.18
N LEU A 9 -31.96 35.09 -29.07
CA LEU A 9 -33.33 35.47 -28.71
C LEU A 9 -34.18 34.27 -28.28
N GLN A 10 -34.02 33.10 -28.90
CA GLN A 10 -34.70 31.87 -28.48
C GLN A 10 -34.19 31.34 -27.13
N LEU A 11 -32.91 31.53 -26.81
CA LEU A 11 -32.35 31.19 -25.49
C LEU A 11 -32.83 32.13 -24.38
N LEU A 12 -33.02 33.42 -24.67
CA LEU A 12 -33.54 34.39 -23.72
C LEU A 12 -35.04 34.22 -23.44
N GLU A 13 -35.85 33.87 -24.46
CA GLU A 13 -37.26 33.52 -24.26
C GLU A 13 -37.44 32.20 -23.49
N ALA A 14 -36.55 31.22 -23.68
CA ALA A 14 -36.55 29.97 -22.91
C ALA A 14 -36.16 30.22 -21.44
N ALA A 15 -35.22 31.14 -21.18
CA ALA A 15 -34.82 31.53 -19.83
C ALA A 15 -35.94 32.30 -19.09
N GLN A 16 -36.65 33.20 -19.77
CA GLN A 16 -37.79 33.93 -19.17
C GLN A 16 -39.04 33.07 -18.93
N ARG A 17 -39.23 31.96 -19.68
CA ARG A 17 -40.29 30.98 -19.37
C ARG A 17 -39.97 30.11 -18.15
N PHE A 18 -38.71 29.97 -17.77
CA PHE A 18 -38.31 29.18 -16.61
C PHE A 18 -38.42 29.93 -15.27
N GLU A 19 -38.51 31.26 -15.28
CA GLU A 19 -38.62 32.06 -14.04
C GLU A 19 -40.06 32.38 -13.60
N SER A 20 -41.10 32.00 -14.37
CA SER A 20 -42.48 32.45 -14.07
C SER A 20 -43.47 31.39 -13.56
N LYS A 21 -43.07 30.13 -13.33
CA LYS A 21 -43.96 29.14 -12.67
C LYS A 21 -43.21 28.19 -11.74
N ALA A 22 -42.88 28.69 -10.56
CA ALA A 22 -42.66 27.85 -9.39
C ALA A 22 -43.64 28.30 -8.30
N ASP A 23 -44.93 28.02 -8.55
CA ASP A 23 -45.92 27.98 -7.49
C ASP A 23 -45.99 26.55 -6.95
N MET A 24 -46.11 26.45 -5.64
CA MET A 24 -46.02 25.22 -4.88
C MET A 24 -47.25 24.35 -5.13
N SER A 25 -47.07 23.09 -5.56
CA SER A 25 -47.73 21.92 -4.95
C SER A 25 -47.64 20.65 -5.82
N LYS A 26 -47.30 19.55 -5.11
CA LYS A 26 -47.47 18.13 -5.41
C LYS A 26 -46.40 17.39 -6.23
N PRO A 27 -46.15 16.11 -5.87
CA PRO A 27 -44.99 15.33 -6.31
C PRO A 27 -45.43 14.18 -7.21
N GLU A 28 -45.24 14.28 -8.52
CA GLU A 28 -45.28 13.11 -9.39
C GLU A 28 -44.67 13.52 -10.74
N GLU A 29 -43.99 12.57 -11.39
CA GLU A 29 -43.36 12.70 -12.71
C GLU A 29 -42.04 13.49 -12.80
N CYS A 30 -40.94 12.82 -12.45
CA CYS A 30 -39.68 12.92 -13.20
C CYS A 30 -38.94 11.59 -13.11
N VAL A 31 -39.51 10.58 -13.76
CA VAL A 31 -38.80 9.38 -14.23
C VAL A 31 -38.02 9.81 -15.47
N ASN A 32 -36.75 9.38 -15.55
CA ASN A 32 -35.76 9.63 -16.63
C ASN A 32 -34.79 10.80 -16.41
N ALA A 33 -33.91 10.67 -15.40
CA ALA A 33 -32.64 11.40 -15.34
C ALA A 33 -31.47 10.40 -15.33
N ILE A 34 -30.78 10.33 -16.47
CA ILE A 34 -29.41 9.81 -16.73
C ILE A 34 -28.83 9.00 -15.58
N GLY A 35 -29.03 7.68 -15.59
CA GLY A 35 -28.37 6.81 -14.60
C GLY A 35 -26.86 7.01 -14.64
N LEU A 36 -26.24 7.22 -13.46
CA LEU A 36 -24.82 6.92 -13.27
C LEU A 36 -24.60 5.54 -13.87
N ARG A 37 -23.86 5.44 -14.98
CA ARG A 37 -23.52 4.13 -15.53
C ARG A 37 -22.77 3.40 -14.42
N LYS A 38 -23.39 2.29 -14.00
CA LYS A 38 -22.85 1.22 -13.18
C LYS A 38 -21.36 1.01 -13.45
N GLY A 39 -20.54 1.00 -12.39
CA GLY A 39 -19.09 0.81 -12.44
C GLY A 39 -18.27 2.11 -12.41
N GLY A 40 -17.14 2.08 -11.69
CA GLY A 40 -16.16 3.17 -11.67
C GLY A 40 -16.01 3.91 -10.34
N MET A 41 -16.63 3.44 -9.25
CA MET A 41 -16.39 3.97 -7.90
C MET A 41 -15.49 3.03 -7.08
N THR A 42 -14.64 3.63 -6.25
CA THR A 42 -13.77 2.91 -5.33
C THR A 42 -13.98 3.36 -3.90
N ILE A 43 -13.85 2.42 -2.95
CA ILE A 43 -13.93 2.68 -1.52
C ILE A 43 -12.56 2.44 -0.90
N SER A 44 -12.08 3.38 -0.08
CA SER A 44 -10.95 3.20 0.81
C SER A 44 -11.40 3.27 2.27
N LEU A 45 -11.06 2.26 3.06
CA LEU A 45 -11.42 2.13 4.46
C LEU A 45 -10.22 2.41 5.36
N TRP A 46 -10.41 3.25 6.37
CA TRP A 46 -9.45 3.50 7.45
C TRP A 46 -10.09 3.08 8.76
N ILE A 47 -9.52 2.09 9.42
CA ILE A 47 -10.11 1.41 10.58
C ILE A 47 -9.18 1.63 11.77
N GLU A 48 -9.60 2.51 12.68
CA GLU A 48 -8.94 2.78 13.96
C GLU A 48 -9.99 2.71 15.09
N LYS A 49 -9.60 2.26 16.29
CA LYS A 49 -10.50 2.09 17.45
C LYS A 49 -11.30 3.35 17.85
N ASN A 50 -10.79 4.55 17.50
CA ASN A 50 -11.39 5.85 17.85
C ASN A 50 -11.63 6.80 16.65
N SER A 51 -11.14 6.44 15.45
CA SER A 51 -11.29 7.24 14.23
C SER A 51 -11.38 6.33 12.99
N SER A 52 -12.59 5.96 12.59
CA SER A 52 -12.75 5.34 11.26
C SER A 52 -13.08 6.41 10.22
N ASP A 53 -12.46 6.32 9.04
CA ASP A 53 -12.78 7.13 7.85
C ASP A 53 -13.09 6.22 6.67
N VAL A 54 -14.10 6.58 5.90
CA VAL A 54 -14.42 5.90 4.63
C VAL A 54 -14.35 6.95 3.55
N CYS A 55 -13.44 6.73 2.61
CA CYS A 55 -13.28 7.57 1.43
C CYS A 55 -13.92 6.87 0.23
N ILE A 56 -14.89 7.51 -0.42
CA ILE A 56 -15.46 7.01 -1.68
C ILE A 56 -14.95 7.91 -2.79
N LYS A 57 -14.37 7.34 -3.85
CA LYS A 57 -13.80 8.06 -5.00
C LYS A 57 -14.45 7.63 -6.31
N SER A 58 -14.71 8.58 -7.21
CA SER A 58 -15.07 8.31 -8.62
C SER A 58 -13.80 8.23 -9.47
N ASN A 59 -13.68 7.22 -10.32
CA ASN A 59 -12.60 7.10 -11.31
C ASN A 59 -12.89 7.87 -12.61
N ASN A 60 -14.11 8.40 -12.76
CA ASN A 60 -14.49 9.18 -13.92
C ASN A 60 -14.35 10.67 -13.57
N THR A 61 -13.33 11.33 -14.13
CA THR A 61 -13.01 12.76 -13.92
C THR A 61 -14.09 13.68 -14.51
N ASP A 62 -14.83 13.23 -15.53
CA ASP A 62 -15.96 13.97 -16.09
C ASP A 62 -17.18 13.92 -15.17
N LEU A 63 -17.22 12.89 -14.31
CA LEU A 63 -18.13 12.79 -13.17
C LEU A 63 -17.39 13.29 -11.93
N ASN A 64 -17.22 14.62 -11.83
CA ASN A 64 -17.21 15.27 -10.52
C ASN A 64 -18.29 14.58 -9.67
N PHE A 65 -17.97 14.23 -8.43
CA PHE A 65 -18.87 13.59 -7.45
C PHE A 65 -20.11 14.46 -7.32
N CYS A 66 -21.05 14.28 -8.24
CA CYS A 66 -22.14 15.19 -8.45
C CYS A 66 -23.23 14.68 -7.52
N TRP A 67 -23.27 15.27 -6.34
CA TRP A 67 -24.29 15.07 -5.31
C TRP A 67 -25.74 15.13 -5.85
N ARG A 68 -25.95 15.58 -7.09
CA ARG A 68 -27.23 15.57 -7.80
C ARG A 68 -27.94 14.20 -7.82
N TYR A 69 -27.23 13.07 -7.80
CA TYR A 69 -27.85 11.75 -8.03
C TYR A 69 -28.41 11.04 -6.78
N LEU A 70 -28.10 11.48 -5.56
CA LEU A 70 -28.56 10.82 -4.33
C LEU A 70 -29.75 11.51 -3.65
N LYS A 71 -30.57 12.17 -4.46
CA LYS A 71 -31.78 12.98 -4.15
C LYS A 71 -31.48 14.47 -4.00
N GLN A 72 -31.71 15.19 -5.10
CA GLN A 72 -32.00 16.63 -5.20
C GLN A 72 -31.06 17.61 -4.47
N ASN A 73 -30.50 18.48 -5.31
CA ASN A 73 -29.94 19.80 -5.01
C ASN A 73 -28.58 19.83 -4.31
N ASN A 74 -27.72 20.66 -4.90
CA ASN A 74 -26.38 21.02 -4.47
C ASN A 74 -26.23 21.01 -2.94
N PRO A 75 -25.15 20.42 -2.37
CA PRO A 75 -24.73 20.85 -1.06
C PRO A 75 -24.29 22.30 -1.23
N ASP A 76 -25.18 23.22 -0.86
CA ASP A 76 -24.80 24.52 -0.36
C ASP A 76 -23.54 24.32 0.51
N PRO A 77 -22.49 25.16 0.41
CA PRO A 77 -21.40 25.19 1.38
C PRO A 77 -21.88 25.22 2.85
N LYS A 78 -23.17 25.54 3.10
CA LYS A 78 -23.89 25.46 4.38
C LYS A 78 -24.53 24.10 4.70
N CYS A 79 -24.73 23.19 3.74
CA CYS A 79 -25.15 21.78 3.92
C CYS A 79 -24.02 20.89 4.47
N LYS A 80 -23.30 21.44 5.45
CA LYS A 80 -22.46 20.69 6.35
C LYS A 80 -23.42 19.92 7.25
N LYS A 81 -23.40 18.58 7.21
CA LYS A 81 -23.13 17.78 8.42
C LYS A 81 -23.37 16.28 8.22
N TRP A 82 -24.27 15.79 7.35
CA TRP A 82 -24.65 14.37 7.37
C TRP A 82 -24.94 13.71 6.00
N PHE A 83 -24.50 12.46 5.82
CA PHE A 83 -24.73 11.53 4.71
C PHE A 83 -25.72 10.42 5.14
N PRO A 84 -26.88 10.25 4.48
CA PRO A 84 -27.85 9.20 4.83
C PRO A 84 -27.45 7.83 4.24
N CYS A 85 -27.58 6.76 5.02
CA CYS A 85 -27.44 5.37 4.58
C CYS A 85 -28.48 4.53 5.32
N GLY A 86 -29.50 4.04 4.59
CA GLY A 86 -30.68 3.44 5.20
C GLY A 86 -31.32 4.35 6.25
N ALA A 87 -31.57 3.83 7.46
CA ALA A 87 -32.13 4.58 8.58
C ALA A 87 -31.11 5.46 9.36
N LYS A 88 -29.81 5.40 9.04
CA LYS A 88 -28.74 6.11 9.77
C LYS A 88 -28.19 7.31 8.98
N LYS A 89 -27.56 8.22 9.72
CA LYS A 89 -26.91 9.43 9.19
C LYS A 89 -25.45 9.49 9.66
N TYR A 90 -24.50 9.58 8.73
CA TYR A 90 -23.05 9.66 8.96
C TYR A 90 -22.51 11.06 8.80
N ARG A 91 -21.50 11.49 9.54
CA ARG A 91 -21.00 12.85 9.43
C ARG A 91 -20.07 12.97 8.21
N ILE A 92 -20.31 13.95 7.35
CA ILE A 92 -19.34 14.29 6.30
C ILE A 92 -18.24 15.15 6.93
N VAL A 93 -16.98 14.71 6.82
CA VAL A 93 -15.82 15.39 7.41
C VAL A 93 -14.84 15.95 6.39
N GLY A 94 -14.92 15.49 5.14
CA GLY A 94 -14.18 16.03 4.00
C GLY A 94 -14.94 15.83 2.71
N CYS A 95 -14.88 16.81 1.80
CA CYS A 95 -15.46 16.72 0.48
C CYS A 95 -14.48 17.34 -0.52
N LYS A 96 -14.13 16.58 -1.56
CA LYS A 96 -13.34 17.02 -2.71
C LYS A 96 -14.17 16.81 -3.98
N PRO A 97 -13.80 17.42 -5.13
CA PRO A 97 -14.53 17.27 -6.37
C PRO A 97 -14.77 15.80 -6.79
N GLU A 98 -13.87 14.88 -6.43
CA GLU A 98 -13.97 13.45 -6.80
C GLU A 98 -14.15 12.51 -5.60
N SER A 99 -14.24 13.02 -4.36
CA SER A 99 -14.29 12.14 -3.20
C SER A 99 -15.01 12.70 -1.98
N ILE A 100 -15.54 11.79 -1.16
CA ILE A 100 -16.17 12.12 0.13
C ILE A 100 -15.55 11.30 1.26
N SER A 101 -15.33 11.93 2.41
CA SER A 101 -14.87 11.27 3.65
C SER A 101 -15.97 11.29 4.70
N LEU A 102 -16.34 10.10 5.19
CA LEU A 102 -17.39 9.88 6.17
C LEU A 102 -16.81 9.48 7.53
N ARG A 103 -17.34 10.08 8.61
CA ARG A 103 -16.97 9.77 10.00
C ARG A 103 -18.21 9.56 10.88
N THR A 104 -18.05 8.78 11.93
CA THR A 104 -19.10 8.50 12.91
C THR A 104 -19.03 9.45 14.12
N LYS A 105 -20.14 9.60 14.87
CA LYS A 105 -20.14 10.36 16.14
C LYS A 105 -19.35 9.58 17.20
N LYS A 106 -18.46 10.26 17.94
CA LYS A 106 -17.72 9.70 19.09
C LYS A 106 -18.68 9.01 20.07
N GLY A 107 -18.40 7.76 20.44
CA GLY A 107 -19.09 7.03 21.51
C GLY A 107 -20.37 6.27 21.13
N LYS A 108 -20.78 6.19 19.86
CA LYS A 108 -22.02 5.45 19.47
C LYS A 108 -21.80 4.04 18.91
N ALA A 109 -20.61 3.69 18.42
CA ALA A 109 -20.14 2.30 18.22
C ALA A 109 -18.63 2.31 17.88
N HIS A 110 -17.92 1.21 18.14
CA HIS A 110 -16.48 1.11 17.84
C HIS A 110 -16.17 1.19 16.33
N PHE A 111 -17.06 0.73 15.45
CA PHE A 111 -16.87 0.79 13.98
C PHE A 111 -18.18 0.91 13.17
N PRO A 112 -18.95 2.00 13.32
CA PRO A 112 -20.31 2.03 12.77
C PRO A 112 -20.38 2.04 11.25
N LEU A 113 -19.32 2.47 10.54
CA LEU A 113 -19.30 2.46 9.07
C LEU A 113 -19.04 1.05 8.50
N LEU A 114 -18.31 0.19 9.23
CA LEU A 114 -18.04 -1.18 8.79
C LEU A 114 -19.31 -2.04 8.75
N ILE A 115 -20.24 -1.83 9.70
CA ILE A 115 -21.55 -2.52 9.73
C ILE A 115 -22.33 -2.33 8.42
N HIS A 116 -22.13 -1.19 7.75
CA HIS A 116 -22.87 -0.81 6.55
C HIS A 116 -22.00 -0.90 5.30
N LEU A 117 -20.82 -1.53 5.37
CA LEU A 117 -19.89 -1.62 4.26
C LEU A 117 -20.55 -2.28 3.04
N HIS A 118 -21.25 -3.41 3.24
CA HIS A 118 -21.96 -4.10 2.17
C HIS A 118 -23.08 -3.25 1.56
N GLU A 119 -23.82 -2.49 2.38
CA GLU A 119 -24.86 -1.57 1.89
C GLU A 119 -24.24 -0.47 1.02
N ILE A 120 -23.11 0.11 1.45
CA ILE A 120 -22.39 1.14 0.70
C ILE A 120 -21.82 0.54 -0.60
N GLN A 121 -21.13 -0.60 -0.54
CA GLN A 121 -20.62 -1.28 -1.74
C GLN A 121 -21.73 -1.58 -2.74
N SER A 122 -22.88 -2.09 -2.27
CA SER A 122 -24.01 -2.45 -3.13
C SER A 122 -24.68 -1.21 -3.73
N ALA A 123 -24.85 -0.15 -2.95
CA ALA A 123 -25.48 1.09 -3.42
C ALA A 123 -24.68 1.77 -4.55
N TYR A 124 -23.36 1.58 -4.59
CA TYR A 124 -22.47 2.22 -5.55
C TYR A 124 -21.84 1.26 -6.56
N GLU A 125 -22.13 -0.04 -6.46
CA GLU A 125 -21.40 -1.10 -7.16
C GLU A 125 -19.87 -0.88 -7.08
N ALA A 126 -19.41 -0.47 -5.89
CA ALA A 126 -18.05 0.04 -5.70
C ALA A 126 -17.08 -1.07 -5.29
N GLU A 127 -15.92 -1.07 -5.93
CA GLU A 127 -14.80 -1.94 -5.53
C GLU A 127 -14.09 -1.35 -4.31
N ILE A 128 -13.60 -2.21 -3.41
CA ILE A 128 -12.73 -1.74 -2.34
C ILE A 128 -11.32 -1.64 -2.89
N ASP A 129 -10.82 -0.42 -2.96
CA ASP A 129 -9.46 -0.16 -3.39
C ASP A 129 -8.47 -0.42 -2.27
N THR A 130 -8.68 0.18 -1.09
CA THR A 130 -7.68 0.12 -0.01
C THR A 130 -8.35 -0.10 1.34
N ILE A 131 -7.81 -1.00 2.16
CA ILE A 131 -8.18 -1.18 3.56
C ILE A 131 -6.95 -0.91 4.41
N VAL A 132 -7.05 0.01 5.37
CA VAL A 132 -6.02 0.27 6.37
C VAL A 132 -6.57 -0.05 7.75
N ILE A 133 -5.88 -0.91 8.50
CA ILE A 133 -6.21 -1.32 9.86
C ILE A 133 -5.08 -0.86 10.77
N ASP A 134 -5.41 -0.01 11.74
CA ASP A 134 -4.45 0.39 12.77
C ASP A 134 -4.33 -0.68 13.85
N GLU A 135 -3.10 -0.88 14.33
CA GLU A 135 -2.75 -1.87 15.34
C GLU A 135 -3.61 -1.79 16.60
N ASN A 136 -4.06 -0.59 16.99
CA ASN A 136 -4.89 -0.40 18.18
C ASN A 136 -6.26 -1.09 18.10
N VAL A 137 -6.70 -1.46 16.90
CA VAL A 137 -7.89 -2.30 16.65
C VAL A 137 -7.64 -3.73 17.09
N LEU A 138 -6.39 -4.18 17.07
CA LEU A 138 -5.95 -5.53 17.39
C LEU A 138 -5.57 -5.69 18.87
N ASP A 139 -5.71 -4.65 19.71
CA ASP A 139 -5.34 -4.72 21.13
C ASP A 139 -6.35 -5.49 22.00
N THR A 140 -7.56 -5.72 21.51
CA THR A 140 -8.60 -6.44 22.30
C THR A 140 -9.36 -7.43 21.44
N ARG A 141 -9.72 -8.57 22.03
CA ARG A 141 -10.53 -9.61 21.39
C ARG A 141 -11.83 -9.09 20.81
N SER A 142 -12.53 -8.24 21.56
CA SER A 142 -13.81 -7.66 21.11
C SER A 142 -13.67 -6.83 19.83
N SER A 143 -12.64 -5.99 19.72
CA SER A 143 -12.43 -5.16 18.53
C SER A 143 -11.89 -5.97 17.35
N ALA A 144 -10.98 -6.90 17.60
CA ALA A 144 -10.43 -7.79 16.59
C ALA A 144 -11.51 -8.70 15.97
N ASP A 145 -12.30 -9.38 16.81
CA ASP A 145 -13.37 -10.28 16.37
C ASP A 145 -14.42 -9.52 15.54
N PHE A 146 -14.75 -8.30 15.95
CA PHE A 146 -15.67 -7.45 15.21
C PHE A 146 -15.14 -7.15 13.79
N VAL A 147 -13.88 -6.72 13.67
CA VAL A 147 -13.29 -6.39 12.35
C VAL A 147 -13.14 -7.63 11.49
N LEU A 148 -12.73 -8.76 12.06
CA LEU A 148 -12.67 -10.05 11.39
C LEU A 148 -14.04 -10.48 10.82
N GLN A 149 -15.12 -10.25 11.56
CA GLN A 149 -16.48 -10.57 11.09
C GLN A 149 -16.93 -9.65 9.96
N GLN A 150 -16.67 -8.35 10.05
CA GLN A 150 -17.12 -7.38 9.04
C GLN A 150 -16.32 -7.43 7.73
N LEU A 151 -15.06 -7.86 7.79
CA LEU A 151 -14.19 -7.96 6.61
C LEU A 151 -14.15 -9.38 6.01
N ALA A 152 -14.86 -10.34 6.59
CA ALA A 152 -14.88 -11.70 6.07
C ALA A 152 -15.45 -11.76 4.65
N GLY A 153 -14.70 -12.39 3.73
CA GLY A 153 -15.08 -12.52 2.32
C GLY A 153 -14.94 -11.23 1.51
N VAL A 154 -14.40 -10.16 2.10
CA VAL A 154 -14.16 -8.90 1.40
C VAL A 154 -12.97 -9.05 0.45
N LYS A 155 -13.13 -8.48 -0.75
CA LYS A 155 -12.06 -8.36 -1.75
C LYS A 155 -11.57 -6.91 -1.82
N CYS A 156 -10.26 -6.69 -1.73
CA CYS A 156 -9.66 -5.36 -1.92
C CYS A 156 -8.39 -5.39 -2.78
N LYS A 157 -8.00 -4.25 -3.36
CA LYS A 157 -6.72 -4.15 -4.08
C LYS A 157 -5.54 -4.08 -3.12
N ASN A 158 -5.65 -3.24 -2.08
CA ASN A 158 -4.58 -2.98 -1.12
C ASN A 158 -5.06 -3.23 0.31
N LEU A 159 -4.24 -3.91 1.12
CA LEU A 159 -4.42 -4.07 2.56
C LEU A 159 -3.16 -3.60 3.29
N THR A 160 -3.33 -2.73 4.28
CA THR A 160 -2.27 -2.26 5.16
C THR A 160 -2.67 -2.46 6.62
N ILE A 161 -1.92 -3.27 7.36
CA ILE A 161 -2.00 -3.36 8.81
C ILE A 161 -0.87 -2.51 9.37
N ARG A 162 -1.21 -1.31 9.83
CA ARG A 162 -0.27 -0.30 10.33
C ARG A 162 -0.07 -0.48 11.82
N GLY A 163 1.17 -0.43 12.28
CA GLY A 163 1.46 -0.42 13.70
C GLY A 163 2.85 0.09 14.01
N THR A 164 3.11 0.22 15.30
CA THR A 164 4.39 0.71 15.83
C THR A 164 5.00 -0.27 16.82
N SER A 165 4.32 -1.39 17.11
CA SER A 165 4.91 -2.44 17.92
C SER A 165 6.23 -2.90 17.34
N THR A 166 7.19 -3.06 18.24
CA THR A 166 8.52 -3.56 17.92
C THR A 166 8.69 -5.02 18.34
N VAL A 167 7.73 -5.58 19.08
CA VAL A 167 7.74 -6.94 19.62
C VAL A 167 6.53 -7.71 19.10
N THR A 168 6.73 -9.00 18.82
CA THR A 168 5.66 -9.93 18.47
C THR A 168 4.71 -10.18 19.63
N ASP A 169 3.42 -10.21 19.31
CA ASP A 169 2.34 -10.53 20.24
C ASP A 169 1.57 -11.73 19.66
N PRO A 170 1.53 -12.90 20.34
CA PRO A 170 0.85 -14.08 19.83
C PRO A 170 -0.63 -13.85 19.50
N PHE A 171 -1.33 -13.05 20.31
CA PHE A 171 -2.73 -12.73 20.05
C PHE A 171 -2.87 -11.87 18.78
N LYS A 172 -2.00 -10.89 18.57
CA LYS A 172 -1.99 -10.10 17.33
C LYS A 172 -1.62 -10.95 16.12
N ASN A 173 -0.67 -11.88 16.25
CA ASN A 173 -0.29 -12.82 15.20
C ASN A 173 -1.52 -13.62 14.72
N ASP A 174 -2.22 -14.28 15.64
CA ASP A 174 -3.44 -15.05 15.35
C ASP A 174 -4.50 -14.22 14.63
N VAL A 175 -4.67 -12.96 15.04
CA VAL A 175 -5.67 -12.06 14.45
C VAL A 175 -5.25 -11.63 13.05
N VAL A 176 -3.97 -11.34 12.83
CA VAL A 176 -3.43 -10.98 11.51
C VAL A 176 -3.55 -12.16 10.56
N GLU A 177 -3.14 -13.36 10.95
CA GLU A 177 -3.28 -14.56 10.13
C GLU A 177 -4.74 -14.78 9.72
N LYS A 178 -5.68 -14.72 10.68
CA LYS A 178 -7.13 -14.82 10.38
C LYS A 178 -7.65 -13.71 9.48
N LEU A 179 -7.09 -12.50 9.54
CA LEU A 179 -7.45 -11.42 8.62
C LEU A 179 -6.99 -11.74 7.20
N LEU A 180 -5.77 -12.25 7.05
CA LEU A 180 -5.20 -12.61 5.76
C LEU A 180 -5.94 -13.79 5.11
N GLU A 181 -6.42 -14.75 5.89
CA GLU A 181 -7.25 -15.86 5.41
C GLU A 181 -8.64 -15.39 4.94
N LYS A 182 -9.20 -14.35 5.59
CA LYS A 182 -10.58 -13.91 5.38
C LYS A 182 -10.74 -12.81 4.34
N ILE A 183 -9.67 -12.09 4.01
CA ILE A 183 -9.68 -10.97 3.08
C ILE A 183 -8.91 -11.35 1.82
N THR A 184 -9.56 -11.26 0.66
CA THR A 184 -8.88 -11.47 -0.61
C THR A 184 -8.18 -10.18 -1.06
N VAL A 185 -6.85 -10.15 -1.04
CA VAL A 185 -6.03 -9.02 -1.49
C VAL A 185 -5.56 -9.25 -2.93
N GLN A 186 -5.81 -8.29 -3.82
CA GLN A 186 -5.54 -8.47 -5.25
C GLN A 186 -4.17 -7.93 -5.72
N GLU A 187 -3.64 -6.88 -5.10
CA GLU A 187 -2.42 -6.22 -5.58
C GLU A 187 -1.35 -6.10 -4.49
N CYS A 188 -1.66 -5.51 -3.33
CA CYS A 188 -0.66 -5.17 -2.33
C CYS A 188 -1.07 -5.51 -0.90
N LEU A 189 -0.17 -6.17 -0.17
CA LEU A 189 -0.27 -6.38 1.27
C LEU A 189 0.91 -5.74 2.00
N TYR A 190 0.61 -5.00 3.06
CA TYR A 190 1.58 -4.40 3.97
C TYR A 190 1.24 -4.73 5.41
N VAL A 191 2.13 -5.40 6.13
CA VAL A 191 2.00 -5.67 7.57
C VAL A 191 3.20 -5.05 8.28
N GLN A 192 2.95 -3.99 9.03
CA GLN A 192 3.97 -3.19 9.72
C GLN A 192 4.12 -3.57 11.20
N ILE A 193 3.31 -4.51 11.69
CA ILE A 193 3.50 -5.11 13.00
C ILE A 193 4.33 -6.39 12.86
N PRO A 194 5.32 -6.62 13.74
CA PRO A 194 6.09 -7.86 13.74
C PRO A 194 5.18 -9.06 14.01
N ILE A 195 5.12 -10.00 13.07
CA ILE A 195 4.39 -11.26 13.25
C ILE A 195 5.30 -12.48 13.13
N THR A 196 4.90 -13.58 13.74
CA THR A 196 5.48 -14.91 13.46
C THR A 196 4.45 -15.66 12.64
N LEU A 197 4.82 -16.08 11.43
CA LEU A 197 4.00 -16.97 10.63
C LEU A 197 4.31 -18.40 11.10
N GLU A 198 3.33 -19.10 11.66
CA GLU A 198 3.53 -20.49 12.09
C GLU A 198 3.22 -21.51 10.97
N SER A 199 2.63 -21.05 9.87
CA SER A 199 2.25 -21.87 8.73
C SER A 199 2.18 -21.08 7.41
N GLU A 200 1.95 -21.79 6.29
CA GLU A 200 1.63 -21.16 5.00
C GLU A 200 0.23 -20.53 5.09
N VAL A 201 0.15 -19.22 4.86
CA VAL A 201 -1.13 -18.50 4.78
C VAL A 201 -1.69 -18.65 3.38
N GLU A 202 -2.88 -19.24 3.27
CA GLU A 202 -3.48 -19.55 1.98
C GLU A 202 -3.62 -18.28 1.11
N GLY A 203 -3.06 -18.34 -0.11
CA GLY A 203 -3.17 -17.26 -1.08
C GLY A 203 -2.22 -16.08 -0.87
N LEU A 204 -1.44 -16.03 0.22
CA LEU A 204 -0.44 -14.98 0.43
C LEU A 204 0.60 -14.93 -0.70
N ASN A 205 1.05 -16.10 -1.17
CA ASN A 205 1.95 -16.25 -2.31
C ASN A 205 1.35 -15.86 -3.67
N LYS A 206 0.03 -15.64 -3.76
CA LYS A 206 -0.65 -15.17 -4.98
C LYS A 206 -0.78 -13.65 -5.02
N ILE A 207 -0.56 -12.97 -3.88
CA ILE A 207 -0.60 -11.51 -3.84
C ILE A 207 0.63 -10.99 -4.60
N PRO A 208 0.46 -10.14 -5.64
CA PRO A 208 1.57 -9.68 -6.47
C PRO A 208 2.66 -8.99 -5.65
N HIS A 209 2.27 -8.30 -4.59
CA HIS A 209 3.20 -7.58 -3.76
C HIS A 209 2.93 -7.70 -2.26
N VAL A 210 3.92 -8.20 -1.53
CA VAL A 210 3.81 -8.44 -0.09
C VAL A 210 4.96 -7.76 0.62
N ARG A 211 4.68 -7.00 1.69
CA ARG A 211 5.69 -6.50 2.61
C ARG A 211 5.27 -6.81 4.04
N MET A 212 6.11 -7.52 4.79
CA MET A 212 5.79 -7.94 6.15
C MET A 212 7.00 -7.80 7.08
N ASP A 213 6.77 -7.31 8.29
CA ASP A 213 7.72 -7.44 9.40
C ASP A 213 7.52 -8.82 10.04
N VAL A 214 8.52 -9.70 9.91
CA VAL A 214 8.39 -11.11 10.33
C VAL A 214 9.51 -11.49 11.29
N ARG A 215 9.15 -12.20 12.37
CA ARG A 215 10.11 -12.82 13.28
C ARG A 215 10.18 -14.33 13.03
N TYR A 216 11.12 -14.68 12.17
CA TYR A 216 11.78 -16.00 12.03
C TYR A 216 10.92 -17.24 11.75
N GLN A 217 11.02 -17.72 10.51
CA GLN A 217 11.38 -19.09 10.11
C GLN A 217 11.61 -19.07 8.58
N TYR A 218 12.70 -19.66 8.06
CA TYR A 218 13.07 -19.50 6.65
C TYR A 218 12.13 -20.27 5.70
N SER A 219 11.56 -21.39 6.17
CA SER A 219 10.54 -22.18 5.46
C SER A 219 9.29 -21.36 5.20
N ASP A 220 8.90 -20.55 6.17
CA ASP A 220 7.64 -19.82 6.13
C ASP A 220 7.78 -18.59 5.24
N ILE A 221 8.95 -17.94 5.25
CA ILE A 221 9.28 -16.89 4.28
C ILE A 221 9.25 -17.44 2.85
N ALA A 222 9.88 -18.58 2.59
CA ALA A 222 9.92 -19.14 1.24
C ALA A 222 8.52 -19.59 0.74
N SER A 223 7.73 -20.23 1.60
CA SER A 223 6.39 -20.74 1.26
C SER A 223 5.36 -19.63 1.05
N ASN A 224 5.50 -18.53 1.80
CA ASN A 224 4.63 -17.36 1.70
C ASN A 224 5.13 -16.29 0.69
N SER A 225 6.26 -16.53 0.02
CA SER A 225 6.78 -15.60 -0.99
C SER A 225 6.03 -15.77 -2.31
N GLY A 226 5.47 -14.66 -2.81
CA GLY A 226 4.83 -14.54 -4.11
C GLY A 226 5.71 -13.79 -5.12
N PHE A 227 5.07 -13.17 -6.11
CA PHE A 227 5.75 -12.48 -7.22
C PHE A 227 6.79 -11.46 -6.76
N ASN A 228 6.43 -10.55 -5.85
CA ASN A 228 7.34 -9.54 -5.33
C ASN A 228 7.15 -9.37 -3.82
N SER A 229 7.93 -10.13 -3.04
CA SER A 229 7.80 -10.17 -1.59
C SER A 229 8.99 -9.48 -0.91
N MET A 230 8.72 -8.77 0.18
CA MET A 230 9.70 -8.14 1.05
C MET A 230 9.44 -8.54 2.49
N PHE A 231 10.43 -9.16 3.13
CA PHE A 231 10.38 -9.50 4.55
C PHE A 231 11.44 -8.71 5.30
N LEU A 232 11.02 -8.09 6.40
CA LEU A 232 11.90 -7.37 7.31
C LEU A 232 12.18 -8.26 8.52
N LEU A 233 13.45 -8.44 8.83
CA LEU A 233 13.95 -9.22 9.96
C LEU A 233 14.77 -8.31 10.86
N GLU A 234 14.55 -8.42 12.17
CA GLU A 234 15.33 -7.67 13.15
C GLU A 234 16.79 -8.15 13.20
N THR A 235 16.99 -9.45 13.19
CA THR A 235 18.32 -10.08 13.19
C THR A 235 18.26 -11.32 12.30
N ALA A 236 19.38 -11.68 11.68
CA ALA A 236 19.56 -12.98 11.02
C ALA A 236 21.07 -13.25 10.87
N ASN A 237 21.44 -14.49 10.59
CA ASN A 237 22.84 -14.87 10.39
C ASN A 237 23.08 -15.52 9.03
N SER A 238 24.36 -15.78 8.72
CA SER A 238 24.78 -16.45 7.47
C SER A 238 24.12 -17.82 7.27
N VAL A 239 23.86 -18.57 8.35
CA VAL A 239 23.17 -19.88 8.30
C VAL A 239 21.74 -19.74 7.78
N PHE A 240 21.00 -18.74 8.26
CA PHE A 240 19.64 -18.46 7.81
C PHE A 240 19.59 -18.18 6.30
N ILE A 241 20.47 -17.30 5.80
CA ILE A 241 20.54 -16.97 4.36
C ILE A 241 20.91 -18.21 3.54
N ASN A 242 21.85 -19.02 4.03
CA ASN A 242 22.22 -20.27 3.37
C ASN A 242 21.04 -21.23 3.25
N HIS A 243 20.26 -21.44 4.32
CA HIS A 243 19.09 -22.30 4.27
C HIS A 243 18.02 -21.77 3.31
N LEU A 244 17.73 -20.47 3.34
CA LEU A 244 16.78 -19.84 2.42
C LEU A 244 17.20 -20.04 0.96
N LEU A 245 18.45 -19.69 0.62
CA LEU A 245 18.94 -19.79 -0.76
C LEU A 245 19.04 -21.24 -1.23
N MET A 246 19.45 -22.17 -0.36
CA MET A 246 19.46 -23.61 -0.68
C MET A 246 18.04 -24.14 -0.92
N PHE A 247 17.06 -23.72 -0.12
CA PHE A 247 15.65 -24.08 -0.32
C PHE A 247 15.15 -23.61 -1.68
N LEU A 248 15.41 -22.36 -2.04
CA LEU A 248 15.04 -21.80 -3.35
C LEU A 248 15.78 -22.47 -4.51
N ALA A 249 17.06 -22.84 -4.32
CA ALA A 249 17.88 -23.50 -5.33
C ALA A 249 17.44 -24.96 -5.61
N ILE A 250 16.93 -25.68 -4.61
CA ILE A 250 16.54 -27.09 -4.71
C ILE A 250 15.05 -27.25 -5.04
N GLY A 251 14.19 -26.33 -4.60
CA GLY A 251 12.74 -26.39 -4.78
C GLY A 251 12.30 -26.46 -6.26
N THR A 252 11.13 -27.05 -6.52
CA THR A 252 10.68 -27.45 -7.87
C THR A 252 9.89 -26.39 -8.64
N ALA A 253 9.28 -25.41 -7.97
CA ALA A 253 8.75 -24.20 -8.60
C ALA A 253 8.39 -23.20 -7.50
N CYS A 254 8.69 -21.92 -7.70
CA CYS A 254 8.17 -20.85 -6.84
C CYS A 254 7.59 -19.76 -7.73
N ASN A 255 6.48 -19.14 -7.31
CA ASN A 255 5.88 -17.98 -7.99
C ASN A 255 6.69 -16.69 -7.75
N ILE A 256 7.92 -16.82 -7.26
CA ILE A 256 8.77 -15.71 -6.87
C ILE A 256 9.39 -15.14 -8.13
N THR A 257 9.20 -13.84 -8.36
CA THR A 257 9.99 -13.07 -9.33
C THR A 257 11.11 -12.33 -8.61
N THR A 258 10.76 -11.63 -7.52
CA THR A 258 11.70 -10.91 -6.66
C THR A 258 11.37 -11.18 -5.20
N LEU A 259 12.36 -11.61 -4.40
CA LEU A 259 12.27 -11.73 -2.95
C LEU A 259 13.31 -10.83 -2.29
N ARG A 260 12.89 -9.94 -1.40
CA ARG A 260 13.77 -9.06 -0.61
C ARG A 260 13.72 -9.44 0.85
N ILE A 261 14.89 -9.67 1.42
CA ILE A 261 15.08 -9.95 2.82
C ILE A 261 15.93 -8.84 3.43
N THR A 262 15.28 -7.90 4.11
CA THR A 262 15.94 -6.78 4.77
C THR A 262 16.21 -7.16 6.22
N ILE A 263 17.48 -7.32 6.57
CA ILE A 263 17.93 -7.70 7.91
C ILE A 263 18.54 -6.47 8.57
N LYS A 264 17.98 -6.01 9.70
CA LYS A 264 18.53 -4.86 10.42
C LYS A 264 19.89 -5.16 11.04
N LYS A 265 20.07 -6.37 11.59
CA LYS A 265 21.36 -6.86 12.13
C LYS A 265 21.74 -8.21 11.54
N PHE A 266 22.63 -8.20 10.55
CA PHE A 266 23.16 -9.41 9.91
C PHE A 266 24.45 -9.87 10.60
N VAL A 267 24.36 -10.98 11.33
CA VAL A 267 25.46 -11.53 12.13
C VAL A 267 26.23 -12.56 11.31
N TYR A 268 27.52 -12.32 11.07
CA TYR A 268 28.41 -13.26 10.38
C TYR A 268 29.83 -13.17 10.93
N ARG A 269 30.60 -14.25 10.76
CA ARG A 269 32.06 -14.25 10.96
C ARG A 269 32.76 -14.12 9.60
N ASN A 270 33.97 -13.57 9.57
CA ASN A 270 34.74 -13.47 8.32
C ASN A 270 35.02 -14.84 7.66
N THR A 271 35.07 -15.90 8.47
CA THR A 271 35.26 -17.29 8.04
C THR A 271 33.97 -17.98 7.60
N ASP A 272 32.81 -17.35 7.78
CA ASP A 272 31.55 -17.90 7.28
C ASP A 272 31.61 -17.95 5.75
N GLN A 273 30.94 -18.94 5.17
CA GLN A 273 30.82 -19.10 3.74
C GLN A 273 29.36 -19.23 3.36
N LEU A 274 28.92 -18.43 2.40
CA LEU A 274 27.61 -18.61 1.80
C LEU A 274 27.63 -19.78 0.81
N LEU A 275 26.54 -20.54 0.74
CA LEU A 275 26.27 -21.56 -0.27
C LEU A 275 27.38 -22.62 -0.43
N ARG A 276 28.15 -22.90 0.63
CA ARG A 276 29.28 -23.85 0.64
C ARG A 276 28.94 -25.24 0.08
N ARG A 277 27.65 -25.62 0.10
CA ARG A 277 27.16 -26.91 -0.40
C ARG A 277 27.00 -26.96 -1.93
N LEU A 278 27.11 -25.84 -2.63
CA LEU A 278 27.01 -25.77 -4.09
C LEU A 278 28.40 -25.74 -4.71
N THR A 279 28.57 -26.35 -5.87
CA THR A 279 29.82 -26.27 -6.65
C THR A 279 29.83 -25.00 -7.48
N HIS A 280 30.99 -24.32 -7.54
CA HIS A 280 31.17 -23.17 -8.42
C HIS A 280 31.62 -23.61 -9.81
N PHE A 281 30.87 -23.19 -10.82
CA PHE A 281 31.17 -23.43 -12.23
C PHE A 281 31.57 -22.10 -12.88
N ASN A 282 32.88 -21.84 -12.92
CA ASN A 282 33.47 -20.65 -13.53
C ASN A 282 34.36 -21.00 -14.74
N LYS A 283 34.86 -19.96 -15.43
CA LYS A 283 35.93 -20.10 -16.42
C LYS A 283 37.27 -20.26 -15.70
N ARG A 284 38.18 -21.06 -16.28
CA ARG A 284 39.55 -21.25 -15.75
C ARG A 284 40.23 -19.88 -15.54
N GLY A 285 40.71 -19.62 -14.32
CA GLY A 285 41.44 -18.39 -13.96
C GLY A 285 40.72 -17.45 -12.99
N ASN A 286 39.42 -17.61 -12.79
CA ASN A 286 38.69 -16.87 -11.75
C ASN A 286 38.91 -17.51 -10.37
N GLN A 287 38.98 -16.69 -9.33
CA GLN A 287 38.95 -17.18 -7.94
C GLN A 287 37.58 -17.81 -7.66
N ASP A 288 37.56 -18.96 -6.99
CA ASP A 288 36.31 -19.60 -6.62
C ASP A 288 35.56 -18.80 -5.56
N PHE A 289 34.23 -18.76 -5.66
CA PHE A 289 33.38 -18.04 -4.71
C PHE A 289 33.63 -18.50 -3.27
N HIS A 290 33.89 -19.80 -3.07
CA HIS A 290 34.15 -20.39 -1.76
C HIS A 290 35.55 -20.08 -1.21
N ASP A 291 36.48 -19.61 -2.04
CA ASP A 291 37.81 -19.19 -1.60
C ASP A 291 37.83 -17.74 -1.08
N LEU A 292 36.73 -17.01 -1.26
CA LEU A 292 36.56 -15.64 -0.77
C LEU A 292 36.11 -15.63 0.69
N PHE A 293 36.63 -14.69 1.48
CA PHE A 293 36.08 -14.41 2.81
C PHE A 293 34.66 -13.85 2.70
N MET A 294 33.85 -14.00 3.75
CA MET A 294 32.45 -13.55 3.77
C MET A 294 32.29 -12.08 3.31
N ARG A 295 33.18 -11.18 3.76
CA ARG A 295 33.13 -9.76 3.36
C ARG A 295 33.34 -9.57 1.85
N GLN A 296 34.21 -10.37 1.23
CA GLN A 296 34.46 -10.35 -0.21
C GLN A 296 33.29 -10.97 -0.98
N GLN A 297 32.70 -12.05 -0.46
CA GLN A 297 31.47 -12.64 -1.02
C GLN A 297 30.32 -11.62 -1.05
N LEU A 298 30.11 -10.90 0.06
CA LEU A 298 29.11 -9.84 0.16
C LEU A 298 29.39 -8.69 -0.82
N LEU A 299 30.65 -8.28 -0.99
CA LEU A 299 31.04 -7.23 -1.93
C LEU A 299 30.77 -7.63 -3.39
N LEU A 300 31.09 -8.87 -3.76
CA LEU A 300 30.83 -9.41 -5.09
C LEU A 300 29.32 -9.41 -5.38
N MET A 301 28.51 -9.89 -4.44
CA MET A 301 27.05 -9.87 -4.57
C MET A 301 26.46 -8.45 -4.59
N ALA A 302 27.12 -7.46 -3.98
CA ALA A 302 26.68 -6.07 -4.01
C ALA A 302 26.96 -5.39 -5.35
N ASN A 303 28.12 -5.66 -5.96
CA ASN A 303 28.54 -4.99 -7.19
C ASN A 303 27.99 -5.66 -8.45
N ASP A 304 28.08 -6.98 -8.51
CA ASP A 304 27.88 -7.73 -9.75
C ASP A 304 26.67 -8.68 -9.63
N GLY A 305 26.43 -9.19 -8.41
CA GLY A 305 25.45 -10.23 -8.10
C GLY A 305 26.02 -11.64 -8.27
N LEU A 306 25.29 -12.66 -7.80
CA LEU A 306 25.70 -14.06 -7.86
C LEU A 306 24.59 -14.90 -8.47
N ASP A 307 24.90 -15.65 -9.54
CA ASP A 307 23.96 -16.56 -10.18
C ASP A 307 24.04 -17.95 -9.54
N ILE A 308 22.87 -18.51 -9.23
CA ILE A 308 22.66 -19.85 -8.70
C ILE A 308 21.76 -20.60 -9.67
N ARG A 309 22.23 -21.73 -10.19
CA ARG A 309 21.46 -22.58 -11.11
C ARG A 309 20.70 -23.65 -10.35
N ARG A 310 19.36 -23.58 -10.44
CA ARG A 310 18.41 -24.56 -9.93
C ARG A 310 18.46 -25.87 -10.71
N SER A 311 17.79 -26.87 -10.15
CA SER A 311 17.69 -28.21 -10.72
C SER A 311 17.08 -28.28 -12.11
N ASP A 312 16.09 -27.43 -12.37
CA ASP A 312 15.37 -27.25 -13.63
C ASP A 312 16.11 -26.37 -14.65
N GLY A 313 17.31 -25.89 -14.31
CA GLY A 313 18.12 -25.02 -15.15
C GLY A 313 17.83 -23.53 -15.00
N VAL A 314 16.85 -23.14 -14.17
CA VAL A 314 16.53 -21.74 -13.89
C VAL A 314 17.69 -21.07 -13.16
N LEU A 315 18.01 -19.83 -13.56
CA LEU A 315 18.98 -18.99 -12.86
C LEU A 315 18.26 -18.12 -11.83
N ILE A 316 18.72 -18.22 -10.59
CA ILE A 316 18.41 -17.29 -9.50
C ILE A 316 19.60 -16.35 -9.36
N THR A 317 19.37 -15.04 -9.45
CA THR A 317 20.42 -14.04 -9.18
C THR A 317 20.22 -13.45 -7.79
N VAL A 318 21.28 -13.45 -6.97
CA VAL A 318 21.29 -12.88 -5.62
C VAL A 318 22.14 -11.62 -5.59
N PHE A 319 21.57 -10.54 -5.07
CA PHE A 319 22.24 -9.28 -4.79
C PHE A 319 22.22 -8.96 -3.31
N VAL A 320 23.21 -8.20 -2.86
CA VAL A 320 23.23 -7.67 -1.49
C VAL A 320 23.36 -6.15 -1.51
N ASN A 321 22.40 -5.47 -0.92
CA ASN A 321 22.47 -4.03 -0.68
C ASN A 321 22.77 -3.75 0.79
N GLY A 322 23.58 -2.71 1.02
CA GLY A 322 23.98 -2.25 2.36
C GLY A 322 25.46 -1.92 2.38
N GLU A 323 25.83 -0.86 3.10
CA GLU A 323 27.25 -0.53 3.28
C GLU A 323 27.99 -1.75 3.87
N LEU A 324 29.19 -2.05 3.39
CA LEU A 324 29.96 -3.23 3.81
C LEU A 324 30.08 -3.33 5.33
N ASN A 325 30.22 -2.19 6.01
CA ASN A 325 30.42 -2.08 7.46
C ASN A 325 29.11 -1.90 8.25
N ALA A 326 27.97 -1.67 7.59
CA ALA A 326 26.70 -1.55 8.29
C ALA A 326 26.25 -2.93 8.80
N GLU A 327 25.65 -2.97 9.99
CA GLU A 327 25.01 -4.19 10.51
C GLU A 327 23.84 -4.62 9.63
N GLY A 328 23.16 -3.66 9.00
CA GLY A 328 22.03 -3.90 8.11
C GLY A 328 22.45 -4.41 6.74
N LYS A 329 21.76 -5.44 6.24
CA LYS A 329 21.95 -6.02 4.91
C LYS A 329 20.59 -6.37 4.29
N THR A 330 20.43 -6.08 3.01
CA THR A 330 19.25 -6.46 2.23
C THR A 330 19.66 -7.44 1.14
N PHE A 331 19.23 -8.69 1.26
CA PHE A 331 19.42 -9.70 0.23
C PHE A 331 18.25 -9.59 -0.74
N THR A 332 18.53 -9.35 -2.03
CA THR A 332 17.50 -9.36 -3.08
C THR A 332 17.75 -10.54 -4.00
N ILE A 333 16.76 -11.41 -4.11
CA ILE A 333 16.80 -12.66 -4.86
C ILE A 333 15.86 -12.48 -6.05
N TYR A 334 16.39 -12.70 -7.26
CA TYR A 334 15.66 -12.57 -8.51
C TYR A 334 15.61 -13.92 -9.21
N HIS A 335 14.43 -14.35 -9.61
CA HIS A 335 14.24 -15.58 -10.36
C HIS A 335 13.97 -15.24 -11.82
N ALA A 336 14.85 -15.69 -12.71
CA ALA A 336 14.70 -15.51 -14.14
C ALA A 336 13.95 -16.71 -14.75
N TYR A 337 12.60 -16.80 -14.65
CA TYR A 337 11.78 -17.78 -15.42
C TYR A 337 10.24 -17.56 -15.33
N PRO A 338 9.46 -18.10 -16.29
CA PRO A 338 9.41 -17.75 -17.71
C PRO A 338 8.27 -16.74 -17.91
N TRP A 339 8.60 -15.45 -18.03
CA TRP A 339 7.59 -14.43 -18.34
C TRP A 339 8.04 -13.71 -19.60
N ASP A 340 7.55 -14.19 -20.74
CA ASP A 340 7.53 -13.52 -22.06
C ASP A 340 8.75 -12.66 -22.40
N GLY A 341 9.90 -13.31 -22.60
CA GLY A 341 11.09 -12.68 -23.17
C GLY A 341 12.26 -12.47 -22.19
N GLU A 342 13.43 -12.18 -22.74
CA GLU A 342 14.61 -11.83 -21.95
C GLU A 342 14.36 -10.54 -21.16
N LEU A 343 14.98 -10.38 -19.97
CA LEU A 343 14.86 -9.13 -19.19
C LEU A 343 15.24 -7.89 -20.02
N SER A 344 16.18 -8.05 -20.96
CA SER A 344 16.58 -7.06 -21.96
C SER A 344 15.40 -6.55 -22.81
N GLU A 345 14.49 -7.44 -23.22
CA GLU A 345 13.32 -7.11 -24.04
C GLU A 345 12.24 -6.38 -23.24
N ARG A 346 12.12 -6.68 -21.94
CA ARG A 346 11.14 -6.07 -21.03
C ARG A 346 11.61 -4.76 -20.41
N MET A 347 12.92 -4.51 -20.38
CA MET A 347 13.49 -3.34 -19.71
C MET A 347 12.93 -2.00 -20.19
N PRO A 348 12.69 -1.75 -21.50
CA PRO A 348 12.13 -0.49 -21.95
C PRO A 348 10.78 -0.15 -21.29
N ALA A 349 9.87 -1.12 -21.21
CA ALA A 349 8.57 -0.94 -20.57
C ALA A 349 8.69 -0.73 -19.05
N VAL A 350 9.66 -1.40 -18.42
CA VAL A 350 9.96 -1.19 -16.99
C VAL A 350 10.43 0.25 -16.75
N LEU A 351 11.33 0.77 -17.57
CA LEU A 351 11.87 2.13 -17.44
C LEU A 351 10.80 3.20 -17.69
N GLU A 352 9.93 3.02 -18.68
CA GLU A 352 8.81 3.92 -18.95
C GLU A 352 7.85 3.97 -17.74
N ALA A 353 7.47 2.80 -17.20
CA ALA A 353 6.66 2.73 -16.00
C ALA A 353 7.35 3.36 -14.79
N GLN A 354 8.68 3.27 -14.67
CA GLN A 354 9.41 3.95 -13.61
C GLN A 354 9.29 5.47 -13.70
N GLU A 355 9.46 6.04 -14.90
CA GLU A 355 9.35 7.48 -15.10
C GLU A 355 7.96 8.01 -14.69
N GLU A 356 6.91 7.31 -15.07
CA GLU A 356 5.54 7.66 -14.66
C GLU A 356 5.36 7.57 -13.14
N ASN A 357 5.90 6.52 -12.50
CA ASN A 357 5.84 6.35 -11.05
C ASN A 357 6.63 7.44 -10.31
N TYR A 358 7.77 7.91 -10.84
CA TYR A 358 8.52 9.04 -10.27
C TYR A 358 7.69 10.32 -10.29
N LYS A 359 7.07 10.64 -11.44
CA LYS A 359 6.19 11.81 -11.57
C LYS A 359 5.04 11.76 -10.55
N LYS A 360 4.44 10.58 -10.34
CA LYS A 360 3.39 10.39 -9.32
C LYS A 360 3.95 10.57 -7.90
N TYR A 361 5.14 10.05 -7.64
CA TYR A 361 5.78 10.13 -6.32
C TYR A 361 6.16 11.57 -5.94
N GLU A 362 6.70 12.36 -6.87
CA GLU A 362 7.01 13.79 -6.67
C GLU A 362 5.76 14.63 -6.35
N ARG A 363 4.62 14.32 -7.00
CA ARG A 363 3.34 14.94 -6.67
C ARG A 363 2.94 14.66 -5.23
N LEU A 364 3.10 13.42 -4.74
CA LEU A 364 2.81 13.08 -3.36
C LEU A 364 3.74 13.78 -2.37
N ILE A 365 5.03 13.93 -2.68
CA ILE A 365 5.96 14.72 -1.86
C ILE A 365 5.48 16.17 -1.76
N THR A 366 5.05 16.75 -2.88
CA THR A 366 4.54 18.12 -2.92
C THR A 366 3.26 18.25 -2.09
N GLU A 367 2.35 17.28 -2.16
CA GLU A 367 1.15 17.21 -1.33
C GLU A 367 1.48 17.12 0.17
N GLU A 368 2.46 16.29 0.55
CA GLU A 368 2.94 16.14 1.93
C GLU A 368 3.53 17.44 2.46
N ASN A 369 4.45 18.07 1.70
CA ASN A 369 5.06 19.35 2.08
C ASN A 369 4.02 20.45 2.28
N ASN A 370 3.02 20.52 1.40
CA ASN A 370 1.92 21.48 1.53
C ASN A 370 1.05 21.22 2.77
N LEU A 371 0.89 19.95 3.16
CA LEU A 371 0.16 19.57 4.37
C LEU A 371 0.96 19.96 5.63
N GLU A 372 2.26 19.70 5.64
CA GLU A 372 3.17 20.05 6.74
C GLU A 372 3.27 21.57 6.91
N GLU A 373 3.34 22.34 5.82
CA GLU A 373 3.33 23.79 5.88
C GLU A 373 2.00 24.33 6.45
N LYS A 374 0.86 23.73 6.08
CA LYS A 374 -0.45 24.08 6.65
C LYS A 374 -0.53 23.77 8.14
N GLN A 375 -0.01 22.61 8.56
CA GLN A 375 0.09 22.24 9.97
C GLN A 375 0.96 23.25 10.73
N ARG A 376 2.17 23.55 10.21
CA ARG A 376 3.10 24.49 10.83
C ARG A 376 2.48 25.89 10.99
N LYS A 377 1.91 26.45 9.92
CA LYS A 377 1.22 27.76 9.96
C LYS A 377 0.06 27.77 10.97
N ARG A 378 -0.63 26.65 11.16
CA ARG A 378 -1.73 26.55 12.12
C ARG A 378 -1.22 26.41 13.56
N SER A 379 -0.17 25.65 13.79
CA SER A 379 0.50 25.54 15.10
C SER A 379 1.12 26.88 15.52
N GLU A 380 1.83 27.56 14.63
CA GLU A 380 2.41 28.90 14.91
C GLU A 380 1.32 29.94 15.23
N ARG A 381 0.16 29.89 14.56
CA ARG A 381 -1.00 30.72 14.90
C ARG A 381 -1.59 30.36 16.26
N LEU A 382 -1.44 29.11 16.69
CA LEU A 382 -1.86 28.66 18.00
C LEU A 382 -0.92 29.21 19.07
N ASP A 383 0.38 29.04 18.89
CA ASP A 383 1.40 29.48 19.85
C ASP A 383 1.35 31.01 20.03
N LYS A 384 1.24 31.77 18.93
CA LYS A 384 1.04 33.23 19.00
C LYS A 384 -0.26 33.63 19.71
N ARG A 385 -1.33 32.86 19.55
CA ARG A 385 -2.60 33.10 20.28
C ARG A 385 -2.51 32.70 21.73
N VAL A 386 -1.78 31.64 22.07
CA VAL A 386 -1.54 31.21 23.46
C VAL A 386 -0.70 32.24 24.20
N ASP A 387 0.29 32.85 23.55
CA ASP A 387 1.10 33.95 24.11
C ASP A 387 0.28 35.24 24.31
N GLU A 388 -0.67 35.56 23.41
CA GLU A 388 -1.61 36.70 23.58
C GLU A 388 -2.74 36.39 24.61
N GLU A 389 -3.19 35.14 24.75
CA GLU A 389 -4.28 34.70 25.62
C GLU A 389 -3.86 34.29 27.04
N LEU A 390 -2.57 34.19 27.35
CA LEU A 390 -2.10 34.08 28.74
C LEU A 390 -2.51 35.30 29.60
N SER A 391 -2.99 36.38 28.98
CA SER A 391 -3.66 37.52 29.63
C SER A 391 -5.18 37.36 29.86
N ARG A 392 -5.86 36.34 29.29
CA ARG A 392 -7.31 36.09 29.44
C ARG A 392 -7.62 34.59 29.40
N ARG A 393 -7.48 33.92 30.55
CA ARG A 393 -7.72 32.47 30.77
C ARG A 393 -9.14 31.94 30.45
N ASP A 394 -10.07 32.77 29.96
CA ASP A 394 -11.49 32.40 29.84
C ASP A 394 -12.07 32.38 28.41
N MET A 395 -11.28 32.51 27.34
CA MET A 395 -11.83 32.71 25.98
C MET A 395 -11.70 31.57 24.95
N MET A 396 -11.11 30.42 25.27
CA MET A 396 -11.33 29.22 24.45
C MET A 396 -12.50 28.41 25.01
N GLY A 397 -13.70 28.65 24.48
CA GLY A 397 -14.84 27.79 24.76
C GLY A 397 -14.55 26.34 24.37
N PRO A 398 -15.14 25.33 25.04
CA PRO A 398 -14.92 23.90 24.75
C PRO A 398 -15.08 23.51 23.28
N ARG A 399 -15.84 24.31 22.52
CA ARG A 399 -16.15 24.14 21.10
C ARG A 399 -14.96 24.41 20.18
N ASP A 400 -14.16 25.44 20.46
CA ASP A 400 -13.03 25.83 19.60
C ASP A 400 -11.86 24.85 19.78
N THR A 401 -11.62 24.40 21.01
CA THR A 401 -10.66 23.33 21.32
C THR A 401 -11.06 22.00 20.67
N LEU A 402 -12.36 21.70 20.60
CA LEU A 402 -12.89 20.52 19.92
C LEU A 402 -12.76 20.59 18.40
N GLU A 403 -12.96 21.77 17.80
CA GLU A 403 -12.80 21.98 16.36
C GLU A 403 -11.33 21.87 15.93
N LEU A 404 -10.43 22.45 16.72
CA LEU A 404 -9.00 22.33 16.52
C LEU A 404 -8.53 20.86 16.60
N LYS A 405 -8.89 20.14 17.67
CA LYS A 405 -8.56 18.71 17.82
C LYS A 405 -9.08 17.87 16.65
N ARG A 406 -10.25 18.21 16.10
CA ARG A 406 -10.80 17.53 14.92
C ARG A 406 -10.00 17.81 13.67
N ASN A 407 -9.58 19.06 13.46
CA ASN A 407 -8.80 19.44 12.29
C ASN A 407 -7.42 18.77 12.31
N LEU A 408 -6.75 18.74 13.47
CA LEU A 408 -5.48 18.02 13.63
C LEU A 408 -5.63 16.52 13.33
N ASN A 409 -6.71 15.88 13.81
CA ASN A 409 -6.98 14.48 13.51
C ASN A 409 -7.24 14.24 12.01
N LEU A 410 -7.90 15.16 11.31
CA LEU A 410 -8.13 15.03 9.86
C LEU A 410 -6.82 15.16 9.08
N GLU A 411 -5.95 16.08 9.47
CA GLU A 411 -4.64 16.24 8.84
C GLU A 411 -3.73 15.04 9.12
N ALA A 412 -3.81 14.44 10.32
CA ALA A 412 -3.10 13.20 10.63
C ALA A 412 -3.55 12.02 9.74
N ILE A 413 -4.86 11.88 9.50
CA ILE A 413 -5.40 10.87 8.58
C ILE A 413 -4.95 11.15 7.15
N GLU A 414 -4.95 12.41 6.71
CA GLU A 414 -4.51 12.76 5.35
C GLU A 414 -3.00 12.52 5.16
N LYS A 415 -2.19 12.80 6.17
CA LYS A 415 -0.76 12.46 6.17
C LYS A 415 -0.55 10.95 6.05
N ALA A 416 -1.27 10.15 6.83
CA ALA A 416 -1.21 8.70 6.74
C ALA A 416 -1.65 8.17 5.36
N LYS A 417 -2.67 8.77 4.74
CA LYS A 417 -3.09 8.44 3.35
C LYS A 417 -1.98 8.69 2.34
N ILE A 418 -1.29 9.82 2.46
CA ILE A 418 -0.16 10.15 1.58
C ILE A 418 0.99 9.15 1.81
N GLU A 419 1.29 8.81 3.06
CA GLU A 419 2.30 7.84 3.43
C GLU A 419 2.06 6.47 2.79
N VAL A 420 0.84 5.92 2.89
CA VAL A 420 0.49 4.62 2.27
C VAL A 420 0.65 4.67 0.75
N LYS A 421 0.23 5.76 0.11
CA LYS A 421 0.41 5.93 -1.34
C LYS A 421 1.88 6.02 -1.74
N LYS A 422 2.70 6.73 -0.95
CA LYS A 422 4.15 6.81 -1.14
C LYS A 422 4.78 5.43 -1.02
N GLN A 423 4.45 4.67 0.02
CA GLN A 423 4.96 3.30 0.22
C GLN A 423 4.62 2.36 -0.96
N ASN A 424 3.44 2.52 -1.57
CA ASN A 424 3.06 1.78 -2.77
C ASN A 424 3.93 2.13 -3.99
N LEU A 425 4.23 3.42 -4.18
CA LEU A 425 5.05 3.91 -5.30
C LEU A 425 6.54 3.62 -5.12
N GLU A 426 7.08 3.87 -3.92
CA GLU A 426 8.47 3.56 -3.56
C GLU A 426 8.82 2.13 -3.92
N ARG A 427 7.94 1.17 -3.60
CA ARG A 427 8.14 -0.24 -3.94
C ARG A 427 8.23 -0.48 -5.45
N LYS A 428 7.35 0.14 -6.24
CA LYS A 428 7.38 0.02 -7.72
C LYS A 428 8.69 0.57 -8.28
N LEU A 429 9.13 1.71 -7.74
CA LEU A 429 10.39 2.36 -8.10
C LEU A 429 11.59 1.51 -7.72
N GLU A 430 11.63 0.97 -6.51
CA GLU A 430 12.67 0.05 -6.04
C GLU A 430 12.75 -1.21 -6.91
N ASN A 431 11.61 -1.80 -7.30
CA ASN A 431 11.60 -2.97 -8.18
C ASN A 431 12.23 -2.66 -9.54
N GLY A 432 11.83 -1.56 -10.18
CA GLY A 432 12.46 -1.18 -11.44
C GLY A 432 13.96 -0.89 -11.29
N ARG A 433 14.39 -0.18 -10.22
CA ARG A 433 15.81 0.15 -9.98
C ARG A 433 16.63 -1.13 -9.86
N PHE A 434 16.10 -2.09 -9.13
CA PHE A 434 16.72 -3.38 -8.96
C PHE A 434 16.84 -4.15 -10.28
N LEU A 435 15.77 -4.22 -11.09
CA LEU A 435 15.82 -4.90 -12.39
C LEU A 435 16.84 -4.25 -13.33
N SER A 436 16.98 -2.92 -13.30
CA SER A 436 18.04 -2.22 -14.03
C SER A 436 19.44 -2.65 -13.56
N SER A 437 19.67 -2.78 -12.25
CA SER A 437 20.94 -3.29 -11.70
C SER A 437 21.21 -4.74 -12.13
N VAL A 438 20.19 -5.60 -12.14
CA VAL A 438 20.29 -6.99 -12.62
C VAL A 438 20.79 -7.01 -14.05
N MET A 439 20.22 -6.17 -14.93
CA MET A 439 20.62 -6.07 -16.33
C MET A 439 22.04 -5.53 -16.49
N CYS A 440 22.41 -4.47 -15.79
CA CYS A 440 23.76 -3.88 -15.88
C CYS A 440 24.87 -4.85 -15.43
N GLY A 441 24.61 -5.69 -14.43
CA GLY A 441 25.60 -6.67 -13.93
C GLY A 441 25.71 -7.96 -14.76
N ALA A 442 24.86 -8.16 -15.76
CA ALA A 442 24.70 -9.47 -16.42
C ALA A 442 25.99 -10.01 -17.08
N ALA A 443 26.76 -9.14 -17.75
CA ALA A 443 28.00 -9.55 -18.42
C ALA A 443 29.04 -10.06 -17.42
N LYS A 444 29.24 -9.34 -16.31
CA LYS A 444 30.21 -9.71 -15.26
C LYS A 444 29.82 -10.99 -14.54
N ARG A 445 28.53 -11.20 -14.25
CA ARG A 445 28.05 -12.47 -13.66
C ARG A 445 28.31 -13.66 -14.57
N LYS A 446 28.05 -13.50 -15.88
CA LYS A 446 28.34 -14.53 -16.88
C LYS A 446 29.82 -14.86 -16.96
N GLU A 447 30.70 -13.88 -16.77
CA GLU A 447 32.15 -14.11 -16.69
C GLU A 447 32.56 -14.80 -15.40
N PHE A 448 31.99 -14.38 -14.27
CA PHE A 448 32.29 -14.95 -12.95
C PHE A 448 31.91 -16.42 -12.87
N GLY A 449 30.73 -16.80 -13.36
CA GLY A 449 30.21 -18.16 -13.31
C GLY A 449 28.93 -18.27 -12.49
N PHE A 450 28.52 -19.50 -12.18
CA PHE A 450 27.33 -19.78 -11.37
C PHE A 450 27.59 -20.88 -10.34
N LEU A 451 26.82 -20.87 -9.26
CA LEU A 451 26.80 -21.97 -8.29
C LEU A 451 25.70 -22.98 -8.65
N SER A 452 25.98 -24.28 -8.55
CA SER A 452 24.94 -25.31 -8.70
C SER A 452 25.21 -26.52 -7.84
N GLY A 453 24.14 -27.18 -7.39
CA GLY A 453 24.24 -28.48 -6.73
C GLY A 453 24.49 -29.60 -7.74
N TRP A 454 24.06 -29.42 -8.99
CA TRP A 454 24.04 -30.49 -9.99
C TRP A 454 25.17 -30.31 -10.99
N PRO A 455 25.83 -31.41 -11.41
CA PRO A 455 26.84 -31.35 -12.45
C PRO A 455 26.25 -30.77 -13.74
N LYS A 456 27.08 -30.06 -14.52
CA LYS A 456 26.72 -29.59 -15.86
C LYS A 456 26.12 -30.77 -16.64
N GLN A 457 24.83 -30.68 -16.99
CA GLN A 457 24.30 -31.50 -18.08
C GLN A 457 25.10 -31.11 -19.32
N GLN A 458 25.85 -32.08 -19.85
CA GLN A 458 26.68 -31.94 -21.04
C GLN A 458 25.83 -31.71 -22.28
#